data_AF-A0A353F3Z3-F1
#
_entry.id   AF-A0A353F3Z3-F1
#
_cell.length_a   1.000
_cell.length_b   1.000
_cell.length_c   1.000
_cell.angle_alpha   90.00
_cell.angle_beta   90.00
_cell.angle_gamma   90.00
#
_symmetry.space_group_name_H-M   'P 1'
#
loop_
_entity.id
_entity.type
_entity.pdbx_description
1 polymer ?
#
loop_
_entity_poly.entity_id
_entity_poly.type
_entity_poly.pdbx_seq_one_letter_code
_entity_poly.pdbx_strand_id
1 'polypeptide(L)'
;MKMAFFMWTLIAPLQALPNAVLGALAEHDSPLNGEDLTTVLLASGIWDGSEALPGEWEADAGIANVSSAYLMARPKVFGIQALLVRASKRKGQLEELQITFADAGSFFGYLDRRIPDGMS
;
A
#
# COMPACT_ATOMS: atom_id res chain seq x y z
N MET A 1 -20.78 7.55 -50.40
CA MET A 1 -21.23 7.35 -49.00
C MET A 1 -20.30 6.31 -48.38
N LYS A 2 -19.18 6.72 -47.76
CA LYS A 2 -18.99 6.94 -46.31
C LYS A 2 -19.36 5.72 -45.45
N MET A 3 -18.35 4.89 -45.16
CA MET A 3 -18.31 3.99 -44.00
C MET A 3 -17.00 4.31 -43.28
N ALA A 4 -17.04 5.30 -42.40
CA ALA A 4 -15.94 5.62 -41.50
C ALA A 4 -16.13 4.77 -40.25
N PHE A 5 -15.23 3.81 -40.07
CA PHE A 5 -15.13 2.93 -38.92
C PHE A 5 -14.89 3.77 -37.66
N PHE A 6 -15.83 3.72 -36.72
CA PHE A 6 -15.78 4.48 -35.47
C PHE A 6 -14.74 3.82 -34.55
N MET A 7 -13.51 4.32 -34.57
CA MET A 7 -12.46 3.94 -33.64
C MET A 7 -12.69 4.71 -32.33
N TRP A 8 -13.64 4.24 -31.53
CA TRP A 8 -13.80 4.61 -30.12
C TRP A 8 -12.81 3.78 -29.30
N THR A 9 -11.53 4.11 -29.38
CA THR A 9 -10.57 3.64 -28.39
C THR A 9 -10.89 4.30 -27.05
N LEU A 10 -11.35 3.49 -26.11
CA LEU A 10 -11.57 3.85 -24.72
C LEU A 10 -10.34 4.58 -24.17
N ILE A 11 -10.48 5.89 -23.97
CA ILE A 11 -9.60 6.65 -23.09
C ILE A 11 -10.12 6.36 -21.68
N ALA A 12 -9.71 5.22 -21.09
CA ALA A 12 -9.90 5.03 -19.67
C ALA A 12 -9.07 6.11 -18.96
N PRO A 13 -9.66 6.90 -18.04
CA PRO A 13 -8.89 7.90 -17.30
C PRO A 13 -7.82 7.15 -16.52
N LEU A 14 -6.56 7.46 -16.82
CA LEU A 14 -5.40 6.98 -16.08
C LEU A 14 -5.46 7.67 -14.70
N GLN A 15 -6.27 7.15 -13.78
CA GLN A 15 -6.23 7.61 -12.40
C GLN A 15 -4.80 7.39 -11.92
N ALA A 16 -4.21 8.41 -11.31
CA ALA A 16 -2.93 8.24 -10.65
C ALA A 16 -3.10 7.09 -9.63
N LEU A 17 -2.29 6.04 -9.76
CA LEU A 17 -2.41 4.81 -8.96
C LEU A 17 -2.60 5.07 -7.45
N PRO A 18 -1.92 6.05 -6.82
CA PRO A 18 -2.17 6.36 -5.41
C PRO A 18 -3.60 6.83 -5.13
N ASN A 19 -4.21 7.63 -6.02
CA ASN A 19 -5.56 8.18 -5.80
C ASN A 19 -6.66 7.14 -6.01
N ALA A 20 -6.46 6.19 -6.95
CA ALA A 20 -7.37 5.06 -7.15
C ALA A 20 -7.38 4.13 -5.92
N VAL A 21 -6.19 3.82 -5.39
CA VAL A 21 -6.04 2.95 -4.22
C VAL A 21 -6.53 3.65 -2.95
N LEU A 22 -6.18 4.92 -2.71
CA LEU A 22 -6.61 5.66 -1.52
C LEU A 22 -8.14 5.80 -1.44
N GLY A 23 -8.81 5.99 -2.58
CA GLY A 23 -10.28 6.00 -2.64
C GLY A 23 -10.87 4.64 -2.25
N ALA A 24 -10.40 3.56 -2.87
CA ALA A 24 -10.83 2.20 -2.54
C ALA A 24 -10.55 1.83 -1.08
N LEU A 25 -9.40 2.25 -0.55
CA LEU A 25 -8.97 2.00 0.83
C LEU A 25 -9.84 2.73 1.86
N ALA A 26 -10.35 3.91 1.52
CA ALA A 26 -11.24 4.67 2.40
C ALA A 26 -12.61 4.00 2.58
N GLU A 27 -13.09 3.33 1.53
CA GLU A 27 -14.38 2.64 1.50
C GLU A 27 -14.30 1.17 1.96
N HIS A 28 -13.09 0.60 1.99
CA HIS A 28 -12.88 -0.81 2.33
C HIS A 28 -12.86 -1.04 3.84
N ASP A 29 -13.80 -1.86 4.31
CA ASP A 29 -13.92 -2.25 5.72
C ASP A 29 -13.13 -3.54 5.99
N SER A 30 -11.98 -3.40 6.64
CA SER A 30 -11.05 -4.48 6.94
C SER A 30 -10.94 -4.67 8.46
N PRO A 31 -10.88 -5.91 8.96
CA PRO A 31 -10.67 -6.18 10.39
C PRO A 31 -9.31 -5.67 10.88
N LEU A 32 -8.35 -5.43 9.98
CA LEU A 32 -7.01 -4.92 10.31
C LEU A 32 -6.99 -3.38 10.46
N ASN A 33 -8.11 -2.71 10.26
CA ASN A 33 -8.21 -1.25 10.43
C ASN A 33 -7.93 -0.86 11.89
N GLY A 34 -6.89 -0.05 12.10
CA GLY A 34 -6.46 0.44 13.42
C GLY A 34 -5.68 -0.58 14.28
N GLU A 35 -5.55 -1.83 13.83
CA GLU A 35 -4.74 -2.86 14.48
C GLU A 35 -3.24 -2.55 14.29
N ASP A 36 -2.42 -2.79 15.32
CA ASP A 36 -0.98 -2.62 15.22
C ASP A 36 -0.33 -3.86 14.61
N LEU A 37 0.13 -3.74 13.37
CA LEU A 37 0.73 -4.84 12.62
C LEU A 37 2.26 -4.85 12.70
N THR A 38 2.90 -4.03 13.53
CA THR A 38 4.37 -3.91 13.59
C THR A 38 5.06 -5.26 13.73
N THR A 39 4.68 -6.02 14.76
CA THR A 39 5.29 -7.32 15.05
C THR A 39 5.05 -8.32 13.93
N VAL A 40 3.87 -8.28 13.32
CA VAL A 40 3.49 -9.19 12.23
C VAL A 40 4.27 -8.87 10.96
N LEU A 41 4.35 -7.60 10.56
CA LEU A 41 5.06 -7.17 9.35
C LEU A 41 6.58 -7.35 9.46
N LEU A 42 7.13 -7.37 10.68
CA LEU A 42 8.55 -7.62 10.95
C LEU A 42 8.85 -9.09 11.28
N ALA A 43 7.84 -9.97 11.33
CA ALA A 43 8.04 -11.38 11.64
C ALA A 43 8.92 -12.04 10.56
N SER A 44 9.93 -12.81 10.99
CA SER A 44 10.88 -13.44 10.05
C SER A 44 10.20 -14.32 9.01
N GLY A 45 9.12 -15.00 9.40
CA GLY A 45 8.35 -15.88 8.54
C GLY A 45 7.74 -15.17 7.32
N ILE A 46 7.41 -13.89 7.45
CA ILE A 46 6.89 -13.08 6.34
C ILE A 46 7.98 -12.81 5.29
N TRP A 47 9.22 -12.63 5.74
CA TRP A 47 10.36 -12.27 4.89
C TRP A 47 11.08 -13.48 4.28
N ASP A 48 11.14 -14.60 5.01
CA ASP A 48 11.67 -15.86 4.47
C ASP A 48 10.63 -16.62 3.61
N GLY A 49 9.36 -16.20 3.66
CA GLY A 49 8.25 -16.75 2.89
C GLY A 49 7.58 -17.97 3.53
N SER A 50 7.89 -18.31 4.78
CA SER A 50 7.19 -19.37 5.52
C SER A 50 5.78 -18.97 5.92
N GLU A 51 5.50 -17.66 6.03
CA GLU A 51 4.21 -17.09 6.38
C GLU A 51 3.73 -16.12 5.29
N ALA A 52 2.41 -16.03 5.12
CA ALA A 52 1.80 -15.09 4.18
C ALA A 52 1.56 -13.73 4.83
N LEU A 53 1.67 -12.66 4.04
CA LEU A 53 1.25 -11.32 4.47
C LEU A 53 -0.24 -11.34 4.88
N PRO A 54 -0.60 -10.72 6.02
CA PRO A 54 -1.98 -10.72 6.50
C PRO A 54 -2.88 -9.82 5.64
N GLY A 55 -4.18 -10.10 5.66
CA GLY A 55 -5.19 -9.26 5.03
C GLY A 55 -5.32 -9.43 3.51
N GLU A 56 -6.13 -8.55 2.93
CA GLU A 56 -6.38 -8.50 1.49
C GLU A 56 -5.43 -7.52 0.81
N TRP A 57 -4.95 -7.87 -0.38
CA TRP A 57 -3.94 -7.11 -1.12
C TRP A 57 -4.40 -6.83 -2.55
N GLU A 58 -4.46 -5.56 -2.91
CA GLU A 58 -4.83 -5.10 -4.26
C GLU A 58 -3.58 -4.91 -5.11
N ALA A 59 -3.56 -5.50 -6.30
CA ALA A 59 -2.39 -5.46 -7.18
C ALA A 59 -2.11 -4.02 -7.67
N ASP A 60 -0.83 -3.63 -7.60
CA ASP A 60 -0.32 -2.42 -8.21
C ASP A 60 0.16 -2.71 -9.64
N ALA A 61 0.28 -1.68 -10.48
CA ALA A 61 0.85 -1.80 -11.82
C ALA A 61 2.35 -2.11 -11.70
N GLY A 62 2.68 -3.40 -11.56
CA GLY A 62 4.03 -3.88 -11.36
C GLY A 62 4.97 -3.53 -12.52
N ILE A 63 6.27 -3.52 -12.21
CA ILE A 63 7.35 -3.39 -13.18
C ILE A 63 7.89 -4.77 -13.51
N ALA A 64 8.58 -4.93 -14.64
CA ALA A 64 9.11 -6.23 -15.05
C ALA A 64 9.91 -6.91 -13.92
N ASN A 65 9.53 -8.15 -13.59
CA ASN A 65 10.11 -9.01 -12.54
C ASN A 65 9.87 -8.59 -11.08
N VAL A 66 9.03 -7.58 -10.81
CA VAL A 66 8.60 -7.18 -9.48
C VAL A 66 7.08 -7.11 -9.45
N SER A 67 6.45 -7.91 -8.60
CA SER A 67 5.03 -7.71 -8.29
C SER A 67 4.91 -6.82 -7.08
N SER A 68 3.95 -5.91 -7.10
CA SER A 68 3.64 -5.05 -5.97
C SER A 68 2.15 -5.04 -5.70
N ALA A 69 1.79 -4.88 -4.43
CA ALA A 69 0.40 -4.81 -4.01
C ALA A 69 0.25 -3.90 -2.79
N TYR A 70 -0.92 -3.31 -2.63
CA TYR A 70 -1.30 -2.49 -1.50
C TYR A 70 -2.19 -3.29 -0.56
N LEU A 71 -1.90 -3.24 0.74
CA LEU A 71 -2.78 -3.81 1.76
C LEU A 71 -4.07 -2.99 1.77
N MET A 72 -5.21 -3.66 1.63
CA MET A 72 -6.53 -3.06 1.71
C MET A 72 -6.95 -2.92 3.17
N ALA A 73 -6.17 -2.16 3.93
CA ALA A 73 -6.45 -1.81 5.32
C ALA A 73 -5.72 -0.54 5.71
N ARG A 74 -6.17 0.07 6.80
CA ARG A 74 -5.51 1.20 7.47
C ARG A 74 -4.99 0.75 8.83
N PRO A 75 -3.92 -0.06 8.89
CA PRO A 75 -3.36 -0.51 10.16
C PRO A 75 -2.54 0.60 10.83
N LYS A 76 -2.15 0.35 12.08
CA LYS A 76 -1.02 1.04 12.70
C LYS A 76 0.27 0.27 12.43
N VAL A 77 1.35 1.01 12.21
CA VAL A 77 2.71 0.48 12.17
C VAL A 77 3.58 1.38 13.02
N PHE A 78 4.34 0.77 13.90
CA PHE A 78 5.03 1.37 15.03
C PHE A 78 4.09 2.26 15.86
N GLY A 79 2.87 1.81 16.11
CA GLY A 79 1.83 2.58 16.82
C GLY A 79 1.23 3.75 16.04
N ILE A 80 1.73 4.08 14.84
CA ILE A 80 1.27 5.21 14.03
C ILE A 80 0.33 4.74 12.92
N GLN A 81 -0.78 5.46 12.73
CA GLN A 81 -1.76 5.18 11.69
C GLN A 81 -1.12 5.30 10.30
N ALA A 82 -1.01 4.19 9.57
CA ALA A 82 -0.55 4.18 8.20
C ALA A 82 -1.67 4.63 7.25
N LEU A 83 -1.28 5.38 6.22
CA LEU A 83 -2.12 5.71 5.07
C LEU A 83 -2.11 4.58 4.03
N LEU A 84 -0.92 4.04 3.76
CA LEU A 84 -0.71 2.98 2.77
C LEU A 84 0.37 2.03 3.28
N VAL A 85 0.16 0.74 3.05
CA VAL A 85 1.19 -0.28 3.17
C VAL A 85 1.31 -0.96 1.81
N ARG A 86 2.51 -0.93 1.23
CA ARG A 86 2.81 -1.53 -0.07
C ARG A 86 3.87 -2.59 0.10
N ALA A 87 3.62 -3.77 -0.45
CA ALA A 87 4.59 -4.86 -0.50
C ALA A 87 5.14 -4.98 -1.92
N SER A 88 6.45 -5.09 -2.04
CA SER A 88 7.14 -5.45 -3.28
C SER A 88 7.72 -6.86 -3.14
N LYS A 89 7.43 -7.72 -4.12
CA LYS A 89 7.94 -9.09 -4.18
C LYS A 89 8.78 -9.30 -5.43
N ARG A 90 9.92 -9.97 -5.27
CA ARG A 90 10.78 -10.42 -6.36
C ARG A 90 10.89 -11.93 -6.32
N LYS A 91 10.64 -12.58 -7.46
CA LYS A 91 10.62 -14.06 -7.56
C LYS A 91 9.71 -14.73 -6.52
N GLY A 92 8.60 -14.07 -6.16
CA GLY A 92 7.63 -14.56 -5.18
C GLY A 92 7.97 -14.30 -3.71
N GLN A 93 9.19 -13.89 -3.40
CA GLN A 93 9.63 -13.54 -2.04
C GLN A 93 9.44 -12.06 -1.76
N LEU A 94 9.08 -11.71 -0.52
CA LEU A 94 9.01 -10.33 -0.06
C LEU A 94 10.40 -9.70 -0.10
N GLU A 95 10.53 -8.60 -0.83
CA GLU A 95 11.76 -7.83 -0.96
C GLU A 95 11.68 -6.53 -0.15
N GLU A 96 10.50 -5.91 -0.05
CA GLU A 96 10.34 -4.60 0.55
C GLU A 96 8.91 -4.39 1.07
N LEU A 97 8.80 -3.70 2.21
CA LEU A 97 7.57 -3.07 2.69
C LEU A 97 7.76 -1.55 2.73
N GLN A 98 6.89 -0.82 2.04
CA GLN A 98 6.84 0.63 2.05
C GLN A 98 5.60 1.07 2.81
N ILE A 99 5.80 1.92 3.83
CA ILE A 99 4.74 2.34 4.74
C ILE A 99 4.68 3.86 4.69
N THR A 100 3.53 4.39 4.25
CA THR A 100 3.29 5.83 4.14
C THR A 100 2.44 6.27 5.31
N PHE A 101 2.87 7.32 6.01
CA PHE A 101 2.13 7.91 7.13
C PHE A 101 1.59 9.29 6.75
N ALA A 102 0.46 9.67 7.35
CA ALA A 102 0.00 11.05 7.31
C ALA A 102 0.73 11.84 8.40
N ASP A 103 1.46 12.87 8.01
CA ASP A 103 1.97 13.85 8.96
C ASP A 103 1.46 15.25 8.57
N ALA A 104 0.37 15.65 9.23
CA ALA A 104 -0.17 17.00 9.08
C ALA A 104 0.71 18.04 9.80
N GLY A 105 1.48 17.63 10.81
CA GLY A 105 2.32 18.52 11.60
C GLY A 105 3.44 19.11 10.75
N SER A 106 4.16 18.29 9.99
CA SER A 106 5.25 18.75 9.13
C SER A 106 4.80 19.74 8.04
N PHE A 107 3.56 19.64 7.54
CA PHE A 107 3.01 20.64 6.61
C PHE A 107 2.93 22.05 7.22
N PHE A 108 2.63 22.15 8.51
CA PHE A 108 2.55 23.41 9.25
C PHE A 108 3.84 23.74 10.04
N GLY A 109 4.93 23.00 9.80
CA GLY A 109 6.22 23.21 10.48
C GLY A 109 6.32 22.58 11.88
N TYR A 110 5.32 21.83 12.33
CA TYR A 110 5.36 21.03 13.55
C TYR A 110 5.89 19.63 13.24
N LEU A 111 7.22 19.49 13.17
CA LEU A 111 7.83 18.16 13.06
C LEU A 111 7.70 17.46 14.42
N ASP A 112 6.84 16.44 14.53
CA ASP A 112 6.91 15.52 15.66
C ASP A 112 8.19 14.68 15.52
N ARG A 113 9.18 14.96 16.38
CA ARG A 113 10.48 14.27 16.38
C ARG A 113 10.46 12.93 17.10
N ARG A 114 9.29 12.47 17.57
CA ARG A 114 9.19 11.17 18.22
C ARG A 114 9.52 10.08 17.21
N ILE A 115 10.69 9.47 17.40
CA ILE A 115 11.05 8.22 16.74
C ILE A 115 10.10 7.16 17.28
N PRO A 116 9.39 6.42 16.43
CA PRO A 116 8.50 5.36 16.88
C PRO A 116 9.26 4.32 17.69
N ASP A 117 8.59 3.76 18.72
CA ASP A 117 9.20 2.76 19.59
C ASP A 117 9.74 1.57 18.76
N GLY A 118 11.00 1.19 18.99
CA GLY A 118 11.66 0.09 18.28
C GLY A 118 12.48 0.49 17.04
N MET A 119 12.59 1.78 16.72
CA MET A 119 13.42 2.29 15.61
C MET A 119 14.72 3.02 16.06
N SER A 120 15.28 2.65 17.22
CA SER A 120 16.53 3.20 17.79
C SER A 120 17.66 2.18 17.86
#